data_AF-A0A524P0D7-F1
#
_entry.id   AF-A0A524P0D7-F1
#
_cell.length_a   1.000
_cell.length_b   1.000
_cell.length_c   1.000
_cell.angle_alpha   90.00
_cell.angle_beta   90.00
_cell.angle_gamma   90.00
#
_symmetry.space_group_name_H-M   'P 1'
#
loop_
_entity.id
_entity.type
_entity.pdbx_description
1 polymer ?
#
loop_
_entity_poly.entity_id
_entity_poly.type
_entity_poly.pdbx_seq_one_letter_code
_entity_poly.pdbx_strand_id
1 'polypeptide(L)'
;GIVIGKDTPNFVGNRIGCYSMSLTMNEMLDANLTPEDVDAITGPPMGHPKSASFRTADMVGLDTFKHVSDNCYEALVDDPERDVFKPPAFMVAMVEQKVLGNKTRGGFYKRTKDGIETFDPVKLEYRAKAGDADIKKFCKSLKGSPAERVKALVENDGPAGTFAWKILSRTLAYSAHKIGEITDDVEAIDDAMKWGYNWDLGPFETWDAIGFKAGYERMKADGLSLPASVDKMAESGAESFYTEDGRVFSLVKGEYEVRDIDPRNATLTIMRRGDAPVSSNRGTEAWDLGDGILGLTFTTKANSIDDTVIEGLTAATEIAERDFRGMVIYNEGDHFCVGANLFAVVMAAQQKAWDQLRGTIQGLQNGLQRTKYSTIPVVAAPFGMTVGGGFEVCMGADAIQAASETYVGLVEVGVGLLPGGAGNMNMLWRALEGIPADTDVDTLPFVSRTFQNIAMARVATGAGEAREFGYFRKNDGISFDKARLLTEAKGRAIGMAEAGYHPPVRRSYRLPGESGMATLDMMIDSLQAGGYASAHDALIARKVAMVLCGGPSGAAHEVTEEQMLELEREAFISLCGEPKSQERMQHMLTTNKPLRN
;
A
#
# COMPACT_ATOMS: atom_id res chain seq x y z
N GLY A 1 -14.71 -3.10 3.10
CA GLY A 1 -15.99 -2.57 3.59
C GLY A 1 -17.13 -2.85 2.61
N ILE A 2 -18.37 -2.51 3.01
CA ILE A 2 -19.60 -2.73 2.26
C ILE A 2 -20.29 -1.37 2.06
N VAL A 3 -20.71 -1.06 0.84
CA VAL A 3 -21.52 0.13 0.53
C VAL A 3 -22.96 -0.31 0.29
N ILE A 4 -23.90 0.17 1.10
CA ILE A 4 -25.32 -0.09 0.92
C ILE A 4 -25.88 0.99 -0.01
N GLY A 5 -26.35 0.56 -1.19
CA GLY A 5 -27.00 1.41 -2.17
C GLY A 5 -28.41 0.93 -2.52
N LYS A 6 -29.22 1.84 -3.03
CA LYS A 6 -30.53 1.55 -3.63
C LYS A 6 -30.35 1.10 -5.08
N ASP A 7 -31.33 0.36 -5.59
CA ASP A 7 -31.33 -0.11 -6.98
C ASP A 7 -31.74 1.03 -7.92
N THR A 8 -30.76 1.87 -8.27
CA THR A 8 -30.89 3.03 -9.17
C THR A 8 -29.86 2.95 -10.30
N PRO A 9 -30.03 3.67 -11.42
CA PRO A 9 -29.06 3.68 -12.51
C PRO A 9 -27.63 4.03 -12.03
N ASN A 10 -26.70 3.12 -12.30
CA ASN A 10 -25.33 3.07 -11.76
C ASN A 10 -25.27 2.95 -10.22
N PHE A 11 -24.33 2.13 -9.74
CA PHE A 11 -24.07 2.03 -8.31
C PHE A 11 -23.44 3.32 -7.76
N VAL A 12 -23.53 3.53 -6.44
CA VAL A 12 -23.19 4.78 -5.72
C VAL A 12 -21.89 5.42 -6.21
N GLY A 13 -20.79 4.66 -6.26
CA GLY A 13 -19.50 5.16 -6.71
C GLY A 13 -19.52 5.71 -8.14
N ASN A 14 -20.05 4.95 -9.10
CA ASN A 14 -20.14 5.42 -10.49
C ASN A 14 -21.08 6.62 -10.65
N ARG A 15 -22.14 6.69 -9.84
CA ARG A 15 -23.06 7.84 -9.86
C ARG A 15 -22.33 9.15 -9.55
N ILE A 16 -21.49 9.16 -8.52
CA ILE A 16 -20.76 10.35 -8.06
C ILE A 16 -19.45 10.57 -8.83
N GLY A 17 -18.67 9.51 -9.02
CA GLY A 17 -17.37 9.58 -9.70
C GLY A 17 -17.48 9.93 -11.18
N CYS A 18 -18.42 9.32 -11.93
CA CYS A 18 -18.63 9.70 -13.33
C CYS A 18 -19.19 11.11 -13.47
N TYR A 19 -20.02 11.57 -12.52
CA TYR A 19 -20.48 12.95 -12.48
C TYR A 19 -19.29 13.91 -12.33
N SER A 20 -18.46 13.70 -11.30
CA SER A 20 -17.30 14.54 -11.01
C SER A 20 -16.29 14.57 -12.16
N MET A 21 -16.01 13.41 -12.78
CA MET A 21 -15.12 13.34 -13.93
C MET A 21 -15.71 14.02 -15.17
N SER A 22 -16.99 13.82 -15.49
CA SER A 22 -17.62 14.45 -16.65
C SER A 22 -17.70 15.96 -16.48
N LEU A 23 -18.05 16.42 -15.28
CA LEU A 23 -18.01 17.83 -14.89
C LEU A 23 -16.61 18.41 -15.11
N THR A 24 -15.57 17.73 -14.60
CA THR A 24 -14.18 18.16 -14.77
C THR A 24 -13.77 18.31 -16.22
N MET A 25 -14.16 17.36 -17.08
CA MET A 25 -13.85 17.41 -18.51
C MET A 25 -14.56 18.55 -19.24
N ASN A 26 -15.82 18.82 -18.88
CA ASN A 26 -16.61 19.90 -19.46
C ASN A 26 -16.06 21.28 -19.06
N GLU A 27 -15.78 21.45 -17.76
CA GLU A 27 -15.32 22.73 -17.19
C GLU A 27 -13.88 23.07 -17.58
N MET A 28 -13.05 22.08 -17.92
CA MET A 28 -11.67 22.32 -18.37
C MET A 28 -11.61 23.28 -19.55
N LEU A 29 -12.51 23.12 -20.53
CA LEU A 29 -12.52 23.94 -21.74
C LEU A 29 -12.89 25.39 -21.41
N ASP A 30 -13.91 25.58 -20.56
CA ASP A 30 -14.38 26.90 -20.14
C ASP A 30 -13.32 27.65 -19.32
N ALA A 31 -12.53 26.91 -18.54
CA ALA A 31 -11.42 27.46 -17.76
C ALA A 31 -10.12 27.67 -18.58
N ASN A 32 -10.11 27.31 -19.87
CA ASN A 32 -8.93 27.35 -20.74
C ASN A 32 -7.71 26.61 -20.12
N LEU A 33 -7.98 25.48 -19.47
CA LEU A 33 -6.95 24.65 -18.84
C LEU A 33 -6.57 23.47 -19.74
N THR A 34 -5.34 22.99 -19.60
CA THR A 34 -4.87 21.79 -20.27
C THR A 34 -5.13 20.53 -19.43
N PRO A 35 -5.12 19.32 -20.04
CA PRO A 35 -5.19 18.09 -19.26
C PRO A 35 -4.13 17.99 -18.17
N GLU A 36 -2.91 18.52 -18.40
CA GLU A 36 -1.85 18.59 -17.39
C GLU A 36 -2.18 19.46 -16.19
N ASP A 37 -2.84 20.60 -16.43
CA ASP A 37 -3.22 21.55 -15.37
C ASP A 37 -4.31 20.95 -14.50
N VAL A 38 -5.33 20.39 -15.14
CA VAL A 38 -6.43 19.72 -14.46
C VAL A 38 -5.93 18.53 -13.65
N ASP A 39 -5.03 17.70 -14.18
CA ASP A 39 -4.45 16.59 -13.42
C ASP A 39 -3.55 17.05 -12.26
N ALA A 40 -2.93 18.24 -12.38
CA ALA A 40 -2.18 18.83 -11.27
C ALA A 40 -3.10 19.29 -10.14
N ILE A 41 -4.29 19.80 -10.48
CA ILE A 41 -5.31 20.28 -9.53
C ILE A 41 -6.09 19.12 -8.91
N THR A 42 -6.67 18.25 -9.74
CA THR A 42 -7.60 17.16 -9.37
C THR A 42 -6.91 15.87 -8.92
N GLY A 43 -5.60 15.92 -8.66
CA GLY A 43 -4.83 14.81 -8.08
C GLY A 43 -4.69 14.94 -6.56
N PRO A 44 -3.50 14.65 -5.98
CA PRO A 44 -3.28 14.72 -4.54
C PRO A 44 -3.66 16.04 -3.84
N PRO A 45 -3.57 17.23 -4.47
CA PRO A 45 -4.06 18.48 -3.88
C PRO A 45 -5.55 18.47 -3.52
N MET A 46 -6.38 17.79 -4.32
CA MET A 46 -7.82 17.66 -4.12
C MET A 46 -8.19 16.44 -3.25
N GLY A 47 -7.20 15.69 -2.75
CA GLY A 47 -7.46 14.42 -2.06
C GLY A 47 -7.81 13.28 -3.01
N HIS A 48 -7.34 13.31 -4.26
CA HIS A 48 -7.57 12.28 -5.26
C HIS A 48 -6.27 11.49 -5.57
N PRO A 49 -6.35 10.31 -6.20
CA PRO A 49 -5.15 9.52 -6.51
C PRO A 49 -4.22 10.24 -7.49
N LYS A 50 -2.96 9.80 -7.58
CA LYS A 50 -1.94 10.37 -8.51
C LYS A 50 -2.29 10.24 -10.00
N SER A 51 -3.27 9.41 -10.33
CA SER A 51 -3.85 9.30 -11.67
C SER A 51 -4.80 10.47 -11.99
N ALA A 52 -5.26 11.22 -10.98
CA ALA A 52 -6.11 12.40 -11.13
C ALA A 52 -7.31 12.11 -12.05
N SER A 53 -7.70 13.05 -12.91
CA SER A 53 -8.90 12.89 -13.76
C SER A 53 -8.57 12.22 -15.09
N PHE A 54 -7.61 12.75 -15.84
CA PHE A 54 -7.33 12.33 -17.22
C PHE A 54 -6.50 11.05 -17.30
N ARG A 55 -5.51 10.81 -16.42
CA ARG A 55 -4.84 9.48 -16.42
C ARG A 55 -5.75 8.39 -15.90
N THR A 56 -6.71 8.70 -15.03
CA THR A 56 -7.74 7.73 -14.63
C THR A 56 -8.62 7.37 -15.82
N ALA A 57 -9.05 8.35 -16.62
CA ALA A 57 -9.76 8.09 -17.87
C ALA A 57 -8.93 7.23 -18.84
N ASP A 58 -7.63 7.49 -18.98
CA ASP A 58 -6.72 6.66 -19.78
C ASP A 58 -6.57 5.23 -19.23
N MET A 59 -6.59 5.07 -17.91
CA MET A 59 -6.46 3.77 -17.25
C MET A 59 -7.72 2.91 -17.43
N VAL A 60 -8.90 3.51 -17.25
CA VAL A 60 -10.21 2.86 -17.43
C VAL A 60 -10.48 2.57 -18.92
N GLY A 61 -10.09 3.50 -19.77
CA GLY A 61 -10.36 3.52 -21.21
C GLY A 61 -11.50 4.48 -21.55
N LEU A 62 -11.27 5.35 -22.54
CA LEU A 62 -12.19 6.45 -22.88
C LEU A 62 -13.53 5.96 -23.46
N ASP A 63 -13.53 4.85 -24.18
CA ASP A 63 -14.75 4.19 -24.68
C ASP A 63 -15.59 3.58 -23.55
N THR A 64 -14.94 2.94 -22.57
CA THR A 64 -15.61 2.43 -21.38
C THR A 64 -16.24 3.59 -20.59
N PHE A 65 -15.47 4.66 -20.37
CA PHE A 65 -15.98 5.87 -19.70
C PHE A 65 -17.15 6.49 -20.46
N LYS A 66 -17.02 6.64 -21.80
CA LYS A 66 -18.11 7.11 -22.67
C LYS A 66 -19.37 6.26 -22.51
N HIS A 67 -19.24 4.94 -22.52
CA HIS A 67 -20.39 4.05 -22.38
C HIS A 67 -21.12 4.22 -21.04
N VAL A 68 -20.38 4.38 -19.93
CA VAL A 68 -20.98 4.63 -18.62
C VAL A 68 -21.65 6.00 -18.57
N SER A 69 -21.02 7.04 -19.13
CA SER A 69 -21.58 8.38 -19.23
C SER A 69 -22.84 8.43 -20.10
N ASP A 70 -22.84 7.77 -21.26
CA ASP A 70 -24.03 7.65 -22.13
C ASP A 70 -25.17 6.93 -21.40
N ASN A 71 -24.88 5.82 -20.70
CA ASN A 71 -25.89 5.10 -19.91
C ASN A 71 -26.50 5.98 -18.82
N CYS A 72 -25.69 6.76 -18.09
CA CYS A 72 -26.19 7.78 -17.16
C CYS A 72 -27.10 8.78 -17.87
N TYR A 73 -26.60 9.37 -18.96
CA TYR A 73 -27.36 10.36 -19.70
C TYR A 73 -28.68 9.78 -20.21
N GLU A 74 -28.73 8.54 -20.69
CA GLU A 74 -29.97 7.93 -21.17
C GLU A 74 -30.96 7.59 -20.05
N ALA A 75 -30.47 7.07 -18.92
CA ALA A 75 -31.31 6.58 -17.83
C ALA A 75 -31.84 7.68 -16.90
N LEU A 76 -31.10 8.78 -16.72
CA LEU A 76 -31.35 9.78 -15.68
C LEU A 76 -32.24 10.93 -16.17
N VAL A 77 -33.38 10.60 -16.79
CA VAL A 77 -34.23 11.57 -17.48
C VAL A 77 -34.78 12.69 -16.59
N ASP A 78 -34.94 12.41 -15.30
CA ASP A 78 -35.48 13.35 -14.31
C ASP A 78 -34.39 14.04 -13.46
N ASP A 79 -33.10 13.73 -13.69
CA ASP A 79 -32.00 14.37 -12.96
C ASP A 79 -31.75 15.79 -13.54
N PRO A 80 -31.83 16.87 -12.75
CA PRO A 80 -31.56 18.23 -13.22
C PRO A 80 -30.15 18.41 -13.78
N GLU A 81 -29.19 17.61 -13.31
CA GLU A 81 -27.79 17.65 -13.70
C GLU A 81 -27.44 16.61 -14.78
N ARG A 82 -28.45 15.95 -15.37
CA ARG A 82 -28.31 14.92 -16.42
C ARG A 82 -27.34 15.33 -17.53
N ASP A 83 -27.38 16.59 -17.96
CA ASP A 83 -26.56 17.09 -19.07
C ASP A 83 -25.06 17.10 -18.77
N VAL A 84 -24.64 17.06 -17.49
CA VAL A 84 -23.23 16.93 -17.12
C VAL A 84 -22.64 15.60 -17.60
N PHE A 85 -23.45 14.54 -17.70
CA PHE A 85 -23.00 13.24 -18.18
C PHE A 85 -22.79 13.19 -19.70
N LYS A 86 -23.16 14.23 -20.47
CA LYS A 86 -22.86 14.28 -21.90
C LYS A 86 -21.35 14.35 -22.11
N PRO A 87 -20.74 13.39 -22.83
CA PRO A 87 -19.33 13.47 -23.17
C PRO A 87 -19.00 14.71 -24.00
N PRO A 88 -17.91 15.44 -23.71
CA PRO A 88 -17.51 16.57 -24.53
C PRO A 88 -17.04 16.12 -25.92
N ALA A 89 -17.16 17.01 -26.91
CA ALA A 89 -16.89 16.70 -28.32
C ALA A 89 -15.48 16.12 -28.57
N PHE A 90 -14.46 16.63 -27.88
CA PHE A 90 -13.09 16.11 -28.02
C PHE A 90 -12.98 14.65 -27.56
N MET A 91 -13.71 14.25 -26.52
CA MET A 91 -13.70 12.89 -26.00
C MET A 91 -14.38 11.94 -26.98
N VAL A 92 -15.48 12.37 -27.59
CA VAL A 92 -16.15 11.62 -28.66
C VAL A 92 -15.18 11.42 -29.84
N ALA A 93 -14.52 12.48 -30.28
CA ALA A 93 -13.53 12.41 -31.36
C ALA A 93 -12.35 11.48 -31.04
N MET A 94 -11.84 11.49 -29.80
CA MET A 94 -10.80 10.56 -29.37
C MET A 94 -11.23 9.09 -29.49
N VAL A 95 -12.47 8.78 -29.06
CA VAL A 95 -13.02 7.42 -29.17
C VAL A 95 -13.16 7.00 -30.63
N GLU A 96 -13.67 7.87 -31.49
CA GLU A 96 -13.79 7.62 -32.94
C GLU A 96 -12.42 7.40 -33.62
N GLN A 97 -11.39 8.13 -33.17
CA GLN A 97 -10.00 7.96 -33.62
C GLN A 97 -9.30 6.74 -33.00
N LYS A 98 -9.97 5.96 -32.15
CA LYS A 98 -9.40 4.83 -31.40
C LYS A 98 -8.25 5.23 -30.46
N VAL A 99 -8.29 6.46 -29.97
CA VAL A 99 -7.45 6.94 -28.87
C VAL A 99 -8.18 6.60 -27.57
N LEU A 100 -7.97 5.37 -27.07
CA LEU A 100 -8.77 4.78 -25.99
C LEU A 100 -8.02 4.64 -24.66
N GLY A 101 -6.87 5.29 -24.49
CA GLY A 101 -6.09 5.23 -23.26
C GLY A 101 -4.97 4.18 -23.28
N ASN A 102 -4.65 3.64 -22.11
CA ASN A 102 -3.54 2.72 -21.90
C ASN A 102 -3.64 1.45 -22.76
N LYS A 103 -4.87 0.96 -23.00
CA LYS A 103 -5.11 -0.25 -23.80
C LYS A 103 -4.75 -0.10 -25.28
N THR A 104 -4.78 1.12 -25.82
CA THR A 104 -4.32 1.46 -27.18
C THR A 104 -2.96 2.16 -27.18
N ARG A 105 -2.26 2.18 -26.04
CA ARG A 105 -0.97 2.88 -25.83
C ARG A 105 -1.05 4.39 -26.16
N GLY A 106 -2.22 4.99 -26.03
CA GLY A 106 -2.46 6.41 -26.31
C GLY A 106 -3.85 6.83 -25.88
N GLY A 107 -3.91 7.82 -24.98
CA GLY A 107 -5.11 8.50 -24.51
C GLY A 107 -4.86 10.01 -24.42
N PHE A 108 -5.29 10.65 -23.34
CA PHE A 108 -4.85 12.00 -23.01
C PHE A 108 -3.33 12.09 -22.89
N TYR A 109 -2.69 11.03 -22.40
CA TYR A 109 -1.24 10.90 -22.40
C TYR A 109 -0.77 9.76 -23.29
N LYS A 110 0.37 9.98 -23.93
CA LYS A 110 1.04 8.97 -24.77
C LYS A 110 2.52 8.96 -24.47
N ARG A 111 3.08 7.77 -24.24
CA ARG A 111 4.52 7.60 -24.04
C ARG A 111 5.19 7.31 -25.38
N THR A 112 6.19 8.12 -25.72
CA THR A 112 7.04 7.98 -26.90
C THR A 112 8.50 7.72 -26.48
N LYS A 113 9.40 7.57 -27.46
CA LYS A 113 10.84 7.46 -27.19
C LYS A 113 11.42 8.76 -26.62
N ASP A 114 10.86 9.89 -27.02
CA ASP A 114 11.35 11.23 -26.71
C ASP A 114 10.68 11.82 -25.45
N GLY A 115 9.72 11.12 -24.85
CA GLY A 115 9.09 11.52 -23.59
C GLY A 115 7.62 11.15 -23.49
N ILE A 116 6.84 12.02 -22.83
CA ILE A 116 5.38 11.91 -22.74
C ILE A 116 4.81 13.06 -23.55
N GLU A 117 3.87 12.74 -24.42
CA GLU A 117 3.03 13.68 -25.17
C GLU A 117 1.65 13.77 -24.51
N THR A 118 0.98 14.91 -24.71
CA THR A 118 -0.39 15.14 -24.26
C THR A 118 -1.30 15.43 -25.45
N PHE A 119 -2.49 14.87 -25.44
CA PHE A 119 -3.52 15.14 -26.44
C PHE A 119 -4.11 16.54 -26.21
N ASP A 120 -4.10 17.37 -27.25
CA ASP A 120 -4.71 18.70 -27.24
C ASP A 120 -6.21 18.58 -27.56
N PRO A 121 -7.11 18.87 -26.59
CA PRO A 121 -8.55 18.70 -26.79
C PRO A 121 -9.16 19.71 -27.77
N VAL A 122 -8.45 20.80 -28.11
CA VAL A 122 -8.91 21.81 -29.06
C VAL A 122 -8.46 21.46 -30.48
N LYS A 123 -7.19 21.06 -30.64
CA LYS A 123 -6.61 20.72 -31.97
C LYS A 123 -6.81 19.27 -32.38
N LEU A 124 -7.16 18.40 -31.44
CA LEU A 124 -7.32 16.96 -31.62
C LEU A 124 -6.03 16.26 -32.12
N GLU A 125 -4.87 16.74 -31.65
CA GLU A 125 -3.56 16.19 -31.98
C GLU A 125 -2.67 16.07 -30.75
N TYR A 126 -1.64 15.22 -30.81
CA TYR A 126 -0.65 15.14 -29.74
C TYR A 126 0.35 16.30 -29.83
N ARG A 127 0.67 16.85 -28.66
CA ARG A 127 1.73 17.85 -28.49
C ARG A 127 2.72 17.41 -27.41
N ALA A 128 3.88 18.05 -27.38
CA ALA A 128 4.79 17.94 -26.25
C ALA A 128 4.05 18.30 -24.95
N LYS A 129 4.30 17.52 -23.89
CA LYS A 129 3.67 17.74 -22.59
C LYS A 129 4.09 19.09 -22.02
N ALA A 130 3.11 19.97 -21.82
CA ALA A 130 3.26 21.32 -21.33
C ALA A 130 1.98 21.73 -20.61
N GLY A 131 2.11 22.13 -19.36
CA GLY A 131 1.05 22.77 -18.58
C GLY A 131 1.57 24.05 -17.96
N ASP A 132 0.69 24.81 -17.33
CA ASP A 132 1.00 26.04 -16.64
C ASP A 132 1.98 25.79 -15.46
N ALA A 133 3.10 26.52 -15.49
CA ALA A 133 4.17 26.35 -14.52
C ALA A 133 3.78 26.82 -13.11
N ASP A 134 2.93 27.85 -13.01
CA ASP A 134 2.49 28.44 -11.76
C ASP A 134 1.43 27.57 -11.09
N ILE A 135 0.46 27.04 -11.85
CA ILE A 135 -0.49 26.02 -11.35
C ILE A 135 0.29 24.83 -10.78
N LYS A 136 1.21 24.28 -11.57
CA LYS A 136 2.03 23.14 -11.15
C LYS A 136 2.86 23.43 -9.91
N LYS A 137 3.42 24.64 -9.80
CA LYS A 137 4.23 25.05 -8.64
C LYS A 137 3.36 25.18 -7.39
N PHE A 138 2.20 25.83 -7.50
CA PHE A 138 1.24 25.98 -6.41
C PHE A 138 0.72 24.63 -5.92
N CYS A 139 0.22 23.77 -6.82
CA CYS A 139 -0.26 22.44 -6.46
C CYS A 139 0.82 21.59 -5.77
N LYS A 140 2.09 21.75 -6.15
CA LYS A 140 3.23 21.07 -5.50
C LYS A 140 3.61 21.66 -4.14
N SER A 141 3.29 22.93 -3.86
CA SER A 141 3.56 23.55 -2.56
C SER A 141 2.54 23.14 -1.49
N LEU A 142 1.37 22.63 -1.87
CA LEU A 142 0.40 22.08 -0.93
C LEU A 142 0.96 20.82 -0.26
N LYS A 143 1.03 20.84 1.07
CA LYS A 143 1.56 19.79 1.95
C LYS A 143 0.59 19.56 3.11
N GLY A 144 0.83 18.51 3.88
CA GLY A 144 -0.05 18.12 4.99
C GLY A 144 -1.04 17.02 4.61
N SER A 145 -1.98 16.81 5.51
CA SER A 145 -3.10 15.90 5.37
C SER A 145 -3.98 16.24 4.15
N PRO A 146 -4.74 15.28 3.62
CA PRO A 146 -5.71 15.53 2.56
C PRO A 146 -6.65 16.71 2.87
N ALA A 147 -7.10 16.83 4.12
CA ALA A 147 -7.99 17.90 4.57
C ALA A 147 -7.32 19.29 4.49
N GLU A 148 -6.08 19.42 4.97
CA GLU A 148 -5.32 20.67 4.88
C GLU A 148 -5.05 21.06 3.42
N ARG A 149 -4.73 20.08 2.55
CA ARG A 149 -4.46 20.33 1.13
C ARG A 149 -5.69 20.82 0.39
N VAL A 150 -6.84 20.15 0.55
CA VAL A 150 -8.07 20.51 -0.18
C VAL A 150 -8.60 21.86 0.27
N LYS A 151 -8.53 22.17 1.58
CA LYS A 151 -8.91 23.48 2.12
C LYS A 151 -8.04 24.59 1.53
N ALA A 152 -6.72 24.46 1.62
CA ALA A 152 -5.80 25.45 1.07
C ALA A 152 -5.89 25.59 -0.47
N LEU A 153 -6.28 24.51 -1.17
CA LEU A 153 -6.55 24.56 -2.61
C LEU A 153 -7.75 25.45 -2.93
N VAL A 154 -8.89 25.27 -2.26
CA VAL A 154 -10.12 26.01 -2.57
C VAL A 154 -10.15 27.44 -2.03
N GLU A 155 -9.30 27.76 -1.05
CA GLU A 155 -9.08 29.11 -0.53
C GLU A 155 -8.19 29.97 -1.46
N ASN A 156 -7.59 29.37 -2.49
CA ASN A 156 -6.77 30.10 -3.45
C ASN A 156 -7.64 30.75 -4.55
N ASP A 157 -7.53 32.07 -4.70
CA ASP A 157 -8.24 32.83 -5.76
C ASP A 157 -7.62 32.71 -7.16
N GLY A 158 -6.53 31.94 -7.30
CA GLY A 158 -5.90 31.69 -8.60
C GLY A 158 -6.70 30.72 -9.48
N PRO A 159 -6.27 30.48 -10.73
CA PRO A 159 -6.93 29.56 -11.65
C PRO A 159 -7.13 28.15 -11.07
N ALA A 160 -6.12 27.67 -10.31
CA ALA A 160 -6.16 26.36 -9.69
C ALA A 160 -7.26 26.23 -8.63
N GLY A 161 -7.34 27.17 -7.69
CA GLY A 161 -8.35 27.12 -6.63
C GLY A 161 -9.75 27.47 -7.10
N THR A 162 -9.87 28.39 -8.07
CA THR A 162 -11.16 28.71 -8.72
C THR A 162 -11.73 27.49 -9.44
N PHE A 163 -10.89 26.80 -10.25
CA PHE A 163 -11.30 25.58 -10.93
C PHE A 163 -11.66 24.47 -9.92
N ALA A 164 -10.79 24.24 -8.93
CA ALA A 164 -11.03 23.24 -7.89
C ALA A 164 -12.35 23.47 -7.14
N TRP A 165 -12.63 24.71 -6.74
CA TRP A 165 -13.87 25.08 -6.06
C TRP A 165 -15.09 24.82 -6.95
N LYS A 166 -15.02 25.17 -8.24
CA LYS A 166 -16.14 24.95 -9.18
C LYS A 166 -16.50 23.47 -9.30
N ILE A 167 -15.49 22.59 -9.40
CA ILE A 167 -15.71 21.14 -9.48
C ILE A 167 -16.20 20.57 -8.16
N LEU A 168 -15.54 20.92 -7.05
CA LEU A 168 -15.87 20.39 -5.73
C LEU A 168 -17.26 20.82 -5.30
N SER A 169 -17.57 22.12 -5.30
CA SER A 169 -18.88 22.64 -4.85
C SER A 169 -20.06 21.98 -5.56
N ARG A 170 -19.99 21.81 -6.89
CA ARG A 170 -21.01 21.09 -7.66
C ARG A 170 -21.06 19.60 -7.33
N THR A 171 -19.91 18.95 -7.16
CA THR A 171 -19.85 17.52 -6.77
C THR A 171 -20.42 17.30 -5.37
N LEU A 172 -20.16 18.21 -4.42
CA LEU A 172 -20.70 18.18 -3.06
C LEU A 172 -22.22 18.38 -3.06
N ALA A 173 -22.71 19.41 -3.76
CA ALA A 173 -24.13 19.68 -3.92
C ALA A 173 -24.85 18.48 -4.57
N TYR A 174 -24.25 17.91 -5.63
CA TYR A 174 -24.79 16.74 -6.30
C TYR A 174 -24.86 15.53 -5.37
N SER A 175 -23.78 15.23 -4.64
CA SER A 175 -23.73 14.13 -3.68
C SER A 175 -24.82 14.27 -2.61
N ALA A 176 -25.03 15.48 -2.09
CA ALA A 176 -26.10 15.75 -1.13
C ALA A 176 -27.50 15.53 -1.73
N HIS A 177 -27.75 15.95 -2.98
CA HIS A 177 -29.02 15.70 -3.68
C HIS A 177 -29.29 14.21 -3.94
N LYS A 178 -28.24 13.39 -4.02
CA LYS A 178 -28.40 11.95 -4.24
C LYS A 178 -28.73 11.17 -2.95
N ILE A 179 -28.58 11.77 -1.77
CA ILE A 179 -29.05 11.15 -0.53
C ILE A 179 -30.58 11.02 -0.56
N GLY A 180 -31.09 9.85 -0.20
CA GLY A 180 -32.48 9.46 -0.38
C GLY A 180 -32.78 8.81 -1.74
N GLU A 181 -32.00 9.10 -2.78
CA GLU A 181 -32.15 8.52 -4.13
C GLU A 181 -31.29 7.26 -4.28
N ILE A 182 -29.98 7.39 -4.14
CA ILE A 182 -29.03 6.29 -4.42
C ILE A 182 -28.58 5.56 -3.15
N THR A 183 -28.67 6.22 -2.00
CA THR A 183 -28.44 5.66 -0.66
C THR A 183 -29.04 6.61 0.37
N ASP A 184 -29.37 6.11 1.56
CA ASP A 184 -29.84 6.93 2.69
C ASP A 184 -28.70 7.39 3.61
N ASP A 185 -27.47 6.92 3.33
CA ASP A 185 -26.32 7.08 4.20
C ASP A 185 -25.24 7.96 3.54
N VAL A 186 -24.86 9.02 4.26
CA VAL A 186 -23.79 9.96 3.90
C VAL A 186 -22.43 9.23 3.83
N GLU A 187 -22.16 8.32 4.77
CA GLU A 187 -20.91 7.55 4.80
C GLU A 187 -20.80 6.58 3.63
N ALA A 188 -21.91 5.99 3.19
CA ALA A 188 -21.92 5.10 2.03
C ALA A 188 -21.45 5.78 0.74
N ILE A 189 -21.74 7.07 0.54
CA ILE A 189 -21.20 7.84 -0.60
C ILE A 189 -19.70 8.06 -0.43
N ASP A 190 -19.25 8.46 0.76
CA ASP A 190 -17.84 8.72 1.03
C ASP A 190 -16.99 7.47 0.86
N ASP A 191 -17.43 6.35 1.43
CA ASP A 191 -16.76 5.06 1.32
C ASP A 191 -16.77 4.52 -0.12
N ALA A 192 -17.84 4.74 -0.89
CA ALA A 192 -17.86 4.38 -2.30
C ALA A 192 -16.79 5.13 -3.10
N MET A 193 -16.54 6.40 -2.78
CA MET A 193 -15.50 7.19 -3.44
C MET A 193 -14.10 6.84 -2.95
N LYS A 194 -13.92 6.66 -1.64
CA LYS A 194 -12.64 6.22 -1.06
C LYS A 194 -12.21 4.85 -1.57
N TRP A 195 -13.11 3.87 -1.60
CA TRP A 195 -12.76 2.50 -1.98
C TRP A 195 -12.84 2.25 -3.49
N GLY A 196 -13.82 2.86 -4.17
CA GLY A 196 -14.03 2.66 -5.61
C GLY A 196 -13.16 3.54 -6.51
N TYR A 197 -12.95 4.81 -6.11
CA TYR A 197 -12.19 5.79 -6.88
C TYR A 197 -10.85 6.15 -6.22
N ASN A 198 -10.52 5.53 -5.09
CA ASN A 198 -9.28 5.74 -4.34
C ASN A 198 -9.07 7.21 -3.94
N TRP A 199 -10.15 7.90 -3.59
CA TRP A 199 -10.06 9.23 -2.99
C TRP A 199 -9.56 9.12 -1.55
N ASP A 200 -8.81 10.11 -1.10
CA ASP A 200 -8.35 10.22 0.28
C ASP A 200 -9.51 10.62 1.21
N LEU A 201 -10.43 11.45 0.71
CA LEU A 201 -11.64 11.92 1.41
C LEU A 201 -12.84 11.73 0.49
N GLY A 202 -13.95 11.23 1.04
CA GLY A 202 -15.23 11.25 0.35
C GLY A 202 -15.80 12.67 0.19
N PRO A 203 -16.88 12.87 -0.58
CA PRO A 203 -17.55 14.16 -0.71
C PRO A 203 -17.84 14.85 0.64
N PHE A 204 -18.47 14.17 1.60
CA PHE A 204 -18.89 14.81 2.86
C PHE A 204 -17.72 15.06 3.80
N GLU A 205 -16.73 14.16 3.86
CA GLU A 205 -15.45 14.38 4.52
C GLU A 205 -14.68 15.57 3.90
N THR A 206 -14.75 15.74 2.57
CA THR A 206 -14.18 16.88 1.87
C THR A 206 -14.90 18.18 2.24
N TRP A 207 -16.23 18.14 2.38
CA TRP A 207 -17.00 19.30 2.82
C TRP A 207 -16.61 19.69 4.26
N ASP A 208 -16.49 18.72 5.17
CA ASP A 208 -16.02 18.97 6.54
C ASP A 208 -14.60 19.53 6.57
N ALA A 209 -13.69 19.05 5.71
CA ALA A 209 -12.33 19.57 5.58
C ALA A 209 -12.30 21.04 5.14
N ILE A 210 -13.17 21.44 4.21
CA ILE A 210 -13.35 22.85 3.80
C ILE A 210 -13.98 23.67 4.94
N GLY A 211 -14.79 23.01 5.76
CA GLY A 211 -15.62 23.57 6.81
C GLY A 211 -17.07 23.65 6.33
N PHE A 212 -17.95 22.84 6.93
CA PHE A 212 -19.35 22.70 6.50
C PHE A 212 -20.04 24.05 6.27
N LYS A 213 -20.03 24.91 7.30
CA LYS A 213 -20.69 26.22 7.26
C LYS A 213 -20.10 27.15 6.20
N ALA A 214 -18.78 27.25 6.12
CA ALA A 214 -18.10 28.09 5.13
C ALA A 214 -18.39 27.61 3.70
N GLY A 215 -18.37 26.28 3.49
CA GLY A 215 -18.72 25.68 2.20
C GLY A 215 -20.19 25.90 1.84
N TYR A 216 -21.11 25.72 2.79
CA TYR A 216 -22.54 25.96 2.61
C TYR A 216 -22.82 27.43 2.22
N GLU A 217 -22.30 28.39 2.98
CA GLU A 217 -22.49 29.82 2.73
C GLU A 217 -21.92 30.23 1.36
N ARG A 218 -20.73 29.75 1.00
CA ARG A 218 -20.11 30.02 -0.31
C ARG A 218 -20.93 29.42 -1.45
N MET A 219 -21.42 28.18 -1.31
CA MET A 219 -22.29 27.56 -2.32
C MET A 219 -23.61 28.33 -2.52
N LYS A 220 -24.23 28.80 -1.44
CA LYS A 220 -25.44 29.64 -1.53
C LYS A 220 -25.15 30.98 -2.18
N ALA A 221 -24.00 31.61 -1.87
CA ALA A 221 -23.57 32.86 -2.50
C ALA A 221 -23.31 32.70 -4.02
N ASP A 222 -22.77 31.54 -4.42
CA ASP A 222 -22.55 31.18 -5.83
C ASP A 222 -23.84 30.76 -6.55
N GLY A 223 -24.99 30.72 -5.84
CA GLY A 223 -26.29 30.39 -6.42
C GLY A 223 -26.51 28.88 -6.67
N LEU A 224 -25.72 28.01 -6.05
CA LEU A 224 -25.87 26.56 -6.17
C LEU A 224 -27.13 26.08 -5.42
N SER A 225 -27.90 25.19 -6.06
CA SER A 225 -29.04 24.54 -5.43
C SER A 225 -28.57 23.43 -4.49
N LEU A 226 -28.94 23.52 -3.22
CA LEU A 226 -28.72 22.50 -2.20
C LEU A 226 -30.06 21.84 -1.83
N PRO A 227 -30.07 20.56 -1.42
CA PRO A 227 -31.29 19.91 -0.97
C PRO A 227 -31.74 20.50 0.37
N ALA A 228 -33.05 20.48 0.61
CA ALA A 228 -33.65 21.00 1.85
C ALA A 228 -33.11 20.32 3.12
N SER A 229 -32.57 19.09 3.03
CA SER A 229 -31.90 18.40 4.12
C SER A 229 -30.62 19.11 4.59
N VAL A 230 -29.85 19.69 3.67
CA VAL A 230 -28.64 20.46 4.00
C VAL A 230 -29.00 21.82 4.59
N ASP A 231 -30.03 22.48 4.08
CA ASP A 231 -30.55 23.73 4.68
C ASP A 231 -30.97 23.47 6.15
N LYS A 232 -31.71 22.38 6.41
CA LYS A 232 -32.10 21.96 7.78
C LYS A 232 -30.89 21.66 8.68
N MET A 233 -29.85 21.02 8.15
CA MET A 233 -28.62 20.76 8.89
C MET A 233 -27.91 22.06 9.29
N ALA A 234 -27.85 23.05 8.39
CA ALA A 234 -27.31 24.37 8.70
C ALA A 234 -28.16 25.08 9.77
N GLU A 235 -29.49 24.99 9.67
CA GLU A 235 -30.43 25.57 10.64
C GLU A 235 -30.37 24.91 12.02
N SER A 236 -30.04 23.61 12.10
CA SER A 236 -29.91 22.90 13.38
C SER A 236 -28.65 23.29 14.16
N GLY A 237 -27.75 24.08 13.56
CA GLY A 237 -26.47 24.47 14.15
C GLY A 237 -25.40 23.39 14.08
N ALA A 238 -25.56 22.38 13.21
CA ALA A 238 -24.52 21.39 12.96
C ALA A 238 -23.29 22.06 12.32
N GLU A 239 -22.09 21.70 12.78
CA GLU A 239 -20.82 22.28 12.29
C GLU A 239 -20.07 21.36 11.32
N SER A 240 -20.49 20.10 11.22
CA SER A 240 -19.87 19.06 10.38
C SER A 240 -20.81 17.89 10.12
N PHE A 241 -20.58 17.12 9.06
CA PHE A 241 -21.24 15.83 8.84
C PHE A 241 -20.77 14.79 9.86
N TYR A 242 -19.50 14.85 10.25
CA TYR A 242 -18.86 13.91 11.15
C TYR A 242 -18.42 14.57 12.45
N THR A 243 -18.74 13.93 13.58
CA THR A 243 -18.35 14.41 14.92
C THR A 243 -17.17 13.60 15.48
N GLU A 244 -16.41 14.19 16.40
CA GLU A 244 -15.25 13.54 17.04
C GLU A 244 -15.64 12.29 17.84
N ASP A 245 -16.87 12.24 18.36
CA ASP A 245 -17.40 11.07 19.09
C ASP A 245 -17.92 9.96 18.15
N GLY A 246 -17.71 10.11 16.85
CA GLY A 246 -17.98 9.09 15.85
C GLY A 246 -19.40 9.11 15.27
N ARG A 247 -20.25 10.08 15.61
CA ARG A 247 -21.60 10.21 15.01
C ARG A 247 -21.56 10.87 13.63
N VAL A 248 -22.55 10.54 12.79
CA VAL A 248 -22.76 11.08 11.43
C VAL A 248 -24.10 11.79 11.36
N PHE A 249 -24.16 12.95 10.72
CA PHE A 249 -25.42 13.65 10.49
C PHE A 249 -26.23 12.95 9.38
N SER A 250 -27.38 12.38 9.72
CA SER A 250 -28.28 11.78 8.74
C SER A 250 -29.05 12.87 8.01
N LEU A 251 -28.76 13.07 6.73
CA LEU A 251 -29.53 14.01 5.90
C LEU A 251 -30.99 13.56 5.67
N VAL A 252 -31.29 12.27 5.88
CA VAL A 252 -32.67 11.75 5.79
C VAL A 252 -33.46 12.07 7.06
N LYS A 253 -32.85 11.93 8.25
CA LYS A 253 -33.54 12.13 9.54
C LYS A 253 -33.40 13.54 10.11
N GLY A 254 -32.35 14.27 9.73
CA GLY A 254 -32.06 15.62 10.23
C GLY A 254 -31.44 15.65 11.62
N GLU A 255 -30.77 14.57 12.04
CA GLU A 255 -30.10 14.46 13.34
C GLU A 255 -28.83 13.61 13.25
N TYR A 256 -27.96 13.71 14.27
CA TYR A 256 -26.76 12.88 14.38
C TYR A 256 -27.09 11.47 14.87
N GLU A 257 -26.55 10.47 14.17
CA GLU A 257 -26.71 9.06 14.50
C GLU A 257 -25.36 8.42 14.83
N VAL A 258 -25.37 7.42 15.70
CA VAL A 258 -24.19 6.59 15.97
C VAL A 258 -23.94 5.69 14.75
N ARG A 259 -22.69 5.63 14.28
CA ARG A 259 -22.31 4.72 13.20
C ARG A 259 -22.52 3.27 13.64
N ASP A 260 -23.17 2.49 12.79
CA ASP A 260 -23.24 1.04 12.94
C ASP A 260 -21.94 0.41 12.39
N ILE A 261 -20.86 0.56 13.15
CA ILE A 261 -19.56 -0.02 12.79
C ILE A 261 -19.57 -1.47 13.27
N ASP A 262 -19.37 -2.41 12.33
CA ASP A 262 -19.07 -3.81 12.66
C ASP A 262 -17.92 -3.83 13.67
N PRO A 263 -18.10 -4.36 14.90
CA PRO A 263 -17.05 -4.36 15.92
C PRO A 263 -15.75 -5.06 15.46
N ARG A 264 -15.83 -5.90 14.42
CA ARG A 264 -14.67 -6.53 13.80
C ARG A 264 -13.82 -5.57 12.96
N ASN A 265 -14.32 -4.40 12.61
CA ASN A 265 -13.61 -3.38 11.86
C ASN A 265 -12.85 -2.40 12.77
N ALA A 266 -12.64 -2.76 14.05
CA ALA A 266 -12.00 -1.89 15.01
C ALA A 266 -10.54 -1.57 14.63
N THR A 267 -10.24 -0.27 14.57
CA THR A 267 -8.91 0.27 14.31
C THR A 267 -8.00 0.13 15.53
N LEU A 268 -6.69 0.37 15.36
CA LEU A 268 -5.75 0.38 16.48
C LEU A 268 -6.18 1.39 17.55
N THR A 269 -6.64 2.57 17.15
CA THR A 269 -7.16 3.61 18.05
C THR A 269 -8.34 3.13 18.91
N ILE A 270 -9.23 2.31 18.34
CA ILE A 270 -10.37 1.73 19.07
C ILE A 270 -9.92 0.58 19.98
N MET A 271 -8.97 -0.23 19.53
CA MET A 271 -8.54 -1.43 20.26
C MET A 271 -7.57 -1.17 21.40
N ARG A 272 -6.70 -0.17 21.25
CA ARG A 272 -5.66 0.11 22.23
C ARG A 272 -6.26 0.55 23.56
N ARG A 273 -5.66 0.10 24.66
CA ARG A 273 -6.04 0.43 26.03
C ARG A 273 -4.99 1.33 26.66
N GLY A 274 -5.45 2.17 27.59
CA GLY A 274 -4.62 3.14 28.29
C GLY A 274 -4.40 4.43 27.50
N ASP A 275 -4.01 5.48 28.21
CA ASP A 275 -3.75 6.81 27.62
C ASP A 275 -2.36 6.89 26.94
N ALA A 276 -1.51 5.88 27.13
CA ALA A 276 -0.14 5.82 26.61
C ALA A 276 0.27 4.37 26.27
N PRO A 277 1.22 4.18 25.33
CA PRO A 277 1.72 2.85 25.01
C PRO A 277 2.43 2.21 26.21
N VAL A 278 2.39 0.87 26.29
CA VAL A 278 3.09 0.06 27.29
C VAL A 278 4.61 0.28 27.19
N SER A 279 5.12 0.44 25.97
CA SER A 279 6.48 0.89 25.69
C SER A 279 6.53 1.61 24.36
N SER A 280 7.41 2.60 24.22
CA SER A 280 7.66 3.26 22.94
C SER A 280 9.11 3.72 22.81
N ASN A 281 9.53 3.87 21.56
CA ASN A 281 10.78 4.53 21.19
C ASN A 281 10.56 5.32 19.88
N ARG A 282 11.64 5.81 19.27
CA ARG A 282 11.55 6.59 18.01
C ARG A 282 10.94 5.83 16.84
N GLY A 283 11.04 4.50 16.82
CA GLY A 283 10.63 3.66 15.69
C GLY A 283 9.45 2.74 15.97
N THR A 284 9.00 2.62 17.21
CA THR A 284 7.94 1.68 17.60
C THR A 284 7.09 2.17 18.76
N GLU A 285 5.86 1.70 18.79
CA GLU A 285 4.95 1.75 19.92
C GLU A 285 4.36 0.36 20.19
N ALA A 286 4.29 -0.03 21.45
CA ALA A 286 3.63 -1.26 21.90
C ALA A 286 2.40 -0.91 22.75
N TRP A 287 1.23 -1.33 22.31
CA TRP A 287 -0.05 -1.02 22.94
C TRP A 287 -0.72 -2.29 23.50
N ASP A 288 -1.35 -2.19 24.67
CA ASP A 288 -2.25 -3.25 25.13
C ASP A 288 -3.51 -3.25 24.25
N LEU A 289 -3.72 -4.32 23.48
CA LEU A 289 -4.92 -4.47 22.64
C LEU A 289 -6.08 -5.11 23.40
N GLY A 290 -5.88 -5.42 24.68
CA GLY A 290 -6.80 -6.18 25.51
C GLY A 290 -6.65 -7.69 25.36
N ASP A 291 -7.35 -8.41 26.24
CA ASP A 291 -7.39 -9.88 26.28
C ASP A 291 -6.01 -10.53 26.45
N GLY A 292 -5.06 -9.76 27.03
CA GLY A 292 -3.68 -10.16 27.20
C GLY A 292 -2.87 -10.17 25.90
N ILE A 293 -3.27 -9.42 24.86
CA ILE A 293 -2.50 -9.32 23.62
C ILE A 293 -1.78 -7.97 23.52
N LEU A 294 -0.46 -8.00 23.32
CA LEU A 294 0.34 -6.81 23.03
C LEU A 294 0.36 -6.55 21.52
N GLY A 295 0.10 -5.32 21.09
CA GLY A 295 0.22 -4.89 19.69
C GLY A 295 1.49 -4.09 19.48
N LEU A 296 2.40 -4.53 18.60
CA LEU A 296 3.59 -3.78 18.20
C LEU A 296 3.36 -3.09 16.86
N THR A 297 3.58 -1.77 16.84
CA THR A 297 3.43 -0.90 15.67
C THR A 297 4.72 -0.16 15.38
N PHE A 298 5.12 -0.12 14.12
CA PHE A 298 6.26 0.67 13.65
C PHE A 298 5.80 2.09 13.32
N THR A 299 6.58 3.08 13.72
CA THR A 299 6.26 4.51 13.54
C THR A 299 7.23 5.22 12.59
N THR A 300 8.17 4.47 12.01
CA THR A 300 9.09 4.97 10.99
C THR A 300 8.36 5.25 9.67
N LYS A 301 8.95 6.09 8.82
CA LYS A 301 8.38 6.40 7.51
C LYS A 301 8.20 5.14 6.67
N ALA A 302 6.99 4.90 6.17
CA ALA A 302 6.61 3.69 5.44
C ALA A 302 6.93 2.38 6.20
N ASN A 303 6.99 2.48 7.54
CA ASN A 303 7.27 1.37 8.45
C ASN A 303 8.61 0.67 8.13
N SER A 304 9.60 1.41 7.62
CA SER A 304 10.92 0.87 7.29
C SER A 304 11.71 0.47 8.53
N ILE A 305 12.49 -0.60 8.43
CA ILE A 305 13.27 -1.12 9.56
C ILE A 305 14.57 -0.32 9.72
N ASP A 306 14.74 0.31 10.87
CA ASP A 306 15.99 0.90 11.35
C ASP A 306 16.41 0.28 12.70
N ASP A 307 17.48 0.80 13.28
CA ASP A 307 18.00 0.41 14.60
C ASP A 307 16.92 0.45 15.69
N THR A 308 16.09 1.49 15.71
CA THR A 308 15.05 1.66 16.72
C THR A 308 13.88 0.71 16.56
N VAL A 309 13.58 0.28 15.33
CA VAL A 309 12.62 -0.81 15.09
C VAL A 309 13.15 -2.15 15.62
N ILE A 310 14.43 -2.43 15.42
CA ILE A 310 15.08 -3.67 15.91
C ILE A 310 15.07 -3.73 17.45
N GLU A 311 15.43 -2.61 18.10
CA GLU A 311 15.37 -2.48 19.56
C GLU A 311 13.93 -2.65 20.08
N GLY A 312 12.97 -1.98 19.42
CA GLY A 312 11.55 -2.02 19.77
C GLY A 312 10.95 -3.42 19.66
N LEU A 313 11.28 -4.17 18.59
CA LEU A 313 10.84 -5.55 18.41
C LEU A 313 11.33 -6.47 19.53
N THR A 314 12.60 -6.32 19.91
CA THR A 314 13.21 -7.12 21.00
C THR A 314 12.54 -6.79 22.34
N ALA A 315 12.41 -5.50 22.67
CA ALA A 315 11.81 -5.05 23.91
C ALA A 315 10.32 -5.43 24.02
N ALA A 316 9.55 -5.27 22.94
CA ALA A 316 8.14 -5.65 22.91
C ALA A 316 7.94 -7.15 23.11
N THR A 317 8.83 -7.98 22.53
CA THR A 317 8.79 -9.43 22.75
C THR A 317 9.07 -9.76 24.23
N GLU A 318 10.07 -9.14 24.86
CA GLU A 318 10.36 -9.31 26.29
C GLU A 318 9.19 -8.93 27.20
N ILE A 319 8.55 -7.80 26.90
CA ILE A 319 7.35 -7.35 27.62
C ILE A 319 6.21 -8.32 27.41
N ALA A 320 5.99 -8.78 26.17
CA ALA A 320 4.92 -9.71 25.85
C ALA A 320 5.07 -11.05 26.59
N GLU A 321 6.28 -11.60 26.67
CA GLU A 321 6.54 -12.84 27.41
C GLU A 321 6.28 -12.71 28.93
N ARG A 322 6.48 -11.51 29.49
CA ARG A 322 6.33 -11.26 30.93
C ARG A 322 4.89 -10.97 31.32
N ASP A 323 4.21 -10.11 30.56
CA ASP A 323 2.97 -9.45 30.99
C ASP A 323 1.75 -9.82 30.12
N PHE A 324 1.97 -10.48 28.98
CA PHE A 324 0.93 -10.79 28.00
C PHE A 324 0.92 -12.29 27.68
N ARG A 325 -0.11 -12.73 26.96
CA ARG A 325 -0.28 -14.12 26.51
C ARG A 325 -0.05 -14.30 25.02
N GLY A 326 0.25 -13.22 24.30
CA GLY A 326 0.43 -13.20 22.86
C GLY A 326 0.81 -11.80 22.36
N MET A 327 1.36 -11.73 21.16
CA MET A 327 1.72 -10.47 20.51
C MET A 327 1.22 -10.44 19.06
N VAL A 328 0.76 -9.27 18.61
CA VAL A 328 0.43 -9.00 17.21
C VAL A 328 1.37 -7.92 16.70
N ILE A 329 2.05 -8.17 15.58
CA ILE A 329 2.79 -7.15 14.84
C ILE A 329 1.85 -6.59 13.78
N TYR A 330 1.42 -5.33 13.96
CA TYR A 330 0.48 -4.64 13.09
C TYR A 330 0.90 -3.18 12.94
N ASN A 331 0.89 -2.71 11.68
CA ASN A 331 1.27 -1.34 11.34
C ASN A 331 0.09 -0.58 10.74
N GLU A 332 0.16 0.74 10.71
CA GLU A 332 -0.80 1.60 10.02
C GLU A 332 -0.18 2.25 8.77
N GLY A 333 -1.01 2.87 7.93
CA GLY A 333 -0.60 3.51 6.69
C GLY A 333 -0.80 2.65 5.43
N ASP A 334 -0.06 2.96 4.37
CA ASP A 334 -0.22 2.36 3.04
C ASP A 334 0.33 0.93 2.95
N HIS A 335 1.35 0.62 3.76
CA HIS A 335 2.16 -0.59 3.64
C HIS A 335 2.46 -1.14 5.03
N PHE A 336 2.47 -2.46 5.18
CA PHE A 336 2.91 -3.09 6.43
C PHE A 336 4.38 -2.75 6.71
N CYS A 337 5.30 -3.00 5.77
CA CYS A 337 6.71 -2.66 5.92
C CYS A 337 7.43 -2.77 4.57
N VAL A 338 8.10 -1.69 4.15
CA VAL A 338 8.84 -1.62 2.86
C VAL A 338 10.27 -2.16 2.93
N GLY A 339 10.65 -2.78 4.06
CA GLY A 339 11.97 -3.36 4.27
C GLY A 339 12.94 -2.45 5.03
N ALA A 340 14.22 -2.78 4.96
CA ALA A 340 15.27 -2.04 5.64
C ALA A 340 15.41 -0.60 5.11
N ASN A 341 15.86 0.30 5.98
CA ASN A 341 16.20 1.66 5.58
C ASN A 341 17.43 1.67 4.65
N LEU A 342 17.17 1.63 3.34
CA LEU A 342 18.21 1.54 2.30
C LEU A 342 19.18 2.71 2.32
N PHE A 343 18.74 3.90 2.75
CA PHE A 343 19.59 5.07 2.90
C PHE A 343 20.64 4.84 4.00
N ALA A 344 20.25 4.30 5.15
CA ALA A 344 21.18 3.98 6.23
C ALA A 344 22.22 2.94 5.78
N VAL A 345 21.79 1.90 5.04
CA VAL A 345 22.69 0.86 4.52
C VAL A 345 23.73 1.44 3.56
N VAL A 346 23.31 2.21 2.56
CA VAL A 346 24.24 2.76 1.57
C VAL A 346 25.20 3.79 2.19
N MET A 347 24.72 4.60 3.14
CA MET A 347 25.57 5.56 3.84
C MET A 347 26.64 4.88 4.69
N ALA A 348 26.28 3.82 5.42
CA ALA A 348 27.24 3.05 6.21
C ALA A 348 28.25 2.32 5.31
N ALA A 349 27.81 1.78 4.17
CA ALA A 349 28.68 1.13 3.20
C ALA A 349 29.70 2.11 2.58
N GLN A 350 29.26 3.31 2.19
CA GLN A 350 30.15 4.37 1.67
C GLN A 350 31.18 4.84 2.70
N GLN A 351 30.78 4.90 3.97
CA GLN A 351 31.65 5.24 5.09
C GLN A 351 32.53 4.07 5.55
N LYS A 352 32.39 2.89 4.94
CA LYS A 352 33.08 1.65 5.32
C LYS A 352 32.84 1.26 6.79
N ALA A 353 31.66 1.59 7.32
CA ALA A 353 31.24 1.29 8.67
C ALA A 353 30.77 -0.18 8.80
N TRP A 354 31.67 -1.12 8.50
CA TRP A 354 31.35 -2.55 8.38
C TRP A 354 30.88 -3.16 9.70
N ASP A 355 31.49 -2.78 10.82
CA ASP A 355 31.09 -3.28 12.15
C ASP A 355 29.69 -2.79 12.54
N GLN A 356 29.33 -1.56 12.16
CA GLN A 356 27.99 -1.03 12.37
C GLN A 356 26.96 -1.79 11.52
N LEU A 357 27.24 -2.01 10.24
CA LEU A 357 26.36 -2.80 9.36
C LEU A 357 26.18 -4.22 9.90
N ARG A 358 27.28 -4.87 10.29
CA ARG A 358 27.28 -6.21 10.88
C ARG A 358 26.43 -6.27 12.14
N GLY A 359 26.62 -5.32 13.06
CA GLY A 359 25.84 -5.21 14.29
C GLY A 359 24.35 -4.99 14.03
N THR A 360 24.01 -4.16 13.04
CA THR A 360 22.61 -3.89 12.65
C THR A 360 21.94 -5.16 12.11
N ILE A 361 22.60 -5.87 11.19
CA ILE A 361 22.05 -7.10 10.58
C ILE A 361 21.96 -8.21 11.62
N GLN A 362 22.99 -8.41 12.45
CA GLN A 362 22.94 -9.35 13.56
C GLN A 362 21.80 -9.01 14.53
N GLY A 363 21.60 -7.73 14.84
CA GLY A 363 20.50 -7.27 15.70
C GLY A 363 19.14 -7.64 15.13
N LEU A 364 18.93 -7.40 13.83
CA LEU A 364 17.70 -7.80 13.14
C LEU A 364 17.50 -9.32 13.18
N GLN A 365 18.53 -10.10 12.82
CA GLN A 365 18.47 -11.56 12.87
C GLN A 365 18.12 -12.06 14.28
N ASN A 366 18.74 -11.49 15.32
CA ASN A 366 18.48 -11.85 16.71
C ASN A 366 17.05 -11.49 17.14
N GLY A 367 16.56 -10.30 16.80
CA GLY A 367 15.18 -9.88 17.09
C GLY A 367 14.16 -10.83 16.46
N LEU A 368 14.38 -11.23 15.21
CA LEU A 368 13.49 -12.15 14.49
C LEU A 368 13.57 -13.60 15.01
N GLN A 369 14.75 -14.06 15.42
CA GLN A 369 14.85 -15.34 16.12
C GLN A 369 14.19 -15.29 17.49
N ARG A 370 14.26 -14.16 18.20
CA ARG A 370 13.60 -13.98 19.49
C ARG A 370 12.09 -14.08 19.35
N THR A 371 11.50 -13.41 18.36
CA THR A 371 10.05 -13.51 18.12
C THR A 371 9.64 -14.95 17.77
N LYS A 372 10.41 -15.61 16.89
CA LYS A 372 10.12 -16.98 16.42
C LYS A 372 10.20 -18.03 17.54
N TYR A 373 11.05 -17.81 18.55
CA TYR A 373 11.22 -18.72 19.68
C TYR A 373 10.64 -18.18 20.99
N SER A 374 9.77 -17.17 20.89
CA SER A 374 9.07 -16.59 22.03
C SER A 374 8.20 -17.62 22.74
N THR A 375 8.10 -17.52 24.05
CA THR A 375 7.22 -18.37 24.87
C THR A 375 5.73 -18.04 24.69
N ILE A 376 5.41 -16.94 24.03
CA ILE A 376 4.04 -16.54 23.63
C ILE A 376 3.91 -16.57 22.11
N PRO A 377 2.69 -16.80 21.57
CA PRO A 377 2.47 -16.74 20.12
C PRO A 377 2.61 -15.31 19.59
N VAL A 378 3.34 -15.15 18.49
CA VAL A 378 3.47 -13.91 17.74
C VAL A 378 2.76 -14.04 16.39
N VAL A 379 1.83 -13.13 16.11
CA VAL A 379 1.10 -13.08 14.83
C VAL A 379 1.46 -11.82 14.06
N ALA A 380 1.92 -11.95 12.82
CA ALA A 380 2.12 -10.80 11.93
C ALA A 380 0.86 -10.53 11.09
N ALA A 381 0.50 -9.26 10.93
CA ALA A 381 -0.68 -8.83 10.20
C ALA A 381 -0.33 -7.98 8.94
N PRO A 382 0.27 -8.59 7.90
CA PRO A 382 0.73 -7.85 6.73
C PRO A 382 -0.42 -7.40 5.80
N PHE A 383 -0.17 -6.29 5.11
CA PHE A 383 -1.04 -5.68 4.10
C PHE A 383 -0.20 -4.76 3.21
N GLY A 384 -0.76 -4.35 2.06
CA GLY A 384 -0.04 -3.48 1.11
C GLY A 384 1.33 -4.06 0.76
N MET A 385 2.37 -3.21 0.63
CA MET A 385 3.73 -3.70 0.46
C MET A 385 4.28 -4.29 1.76
N THR A 386 4.68 -5.56 1.69
CA THR A 386 5.37 -6.32 2.73
C THR A 386 6.61 -6.94 2.10
N VAL A 387 7.67 -6.14 1.93
CA VAL A 387 8.79 -6.53 1.06
C VAL A 387 10.13 -6.50 1.77
N GLY A 388 11.02 -7.38 1.33
CA GLY A 388 12.35 -7.55 1.91
C GLY A 388 12.29 -7.78 3.42
N GLY A 389 13.03 -6.98 4.19
CA GLY A 389 12.99 -6.98 5.66
C GLY A 389 11.58 -6.98 6.29
N GLY A 390 10.58 -6.37 5.64
CA GLY A 390 9.20 -6.40 6.13
C GLY A 390 8.57 -7.79 6.05
N PHE A 391 8.91 -8.54 5.01
CA PHE A 391 8.54 -9.95 4.92
C PHE A 391 9.39 -10.82 5.86
N GLU A 392 10.66 -10.48 6.10
CA GLU A 392 11.49 -11.14 7.10
C GLU A 392 10.90 -11.02 8.52
N VAL A 393 10.31 -9.86 8.86
CA VAL A 393 9.50 -9.69 10.10
C VAL A 393 8.34 -10.67 10.17
N CYS A 394 7.59 -10.83 9.08
CA CYS A 394 6.51 -11.82 9.03
C CYS A 394 7.03 -13.26 9.13
N MET A 395 8.26 -13.52 8.67
CA MET A 395 8.89 -14.82 8.78
C MET A 395 9.33 -15.16 10.21
N GLY A 396 9.66 -14.16 11.01
CA GLY A 396 9.93 -14.26 12.43
C GLY A 396 8.68 -14.45 13.32
N ALA A 397 7.48 -14.37 12.76
CA ALA A 397 6.23 -14.66 13.46
C ALA A 397 5.81 -16.14 13.32
N ASP A 398 5.03 -16.61 14.30
CA ASP A 398 4.53 -17.98 14.35
C ASP A 398 3.40 -18.22 13.36
N ALA A 399 2.57 -17.20 13.15
CA ALA A 399 1.53 -17.21 12.15
C ALA A 399 1.37 -15.84 11.48
N ILE A 400 0.81 -15.88 10.26
CA ILE A 400 0.44 -14.69 9.50
C ILE A 400 -1.08 -14.62 9.40
N GLN A 401 -1.63 -13.44 9.60
CA GLN A 401 -2.99 -13.08 9.20
C GLN A 401 -2.87 -11.97 8.15
N ALA A 402 -2.89 -12.30 6.86
CA ALA A 402 -2.61 -11.35 5.79
C ALA A 402 -3.88 -10.70 5.23
N ALA A 403 -3.83 -9.42 4.86
CA ALA A 403 -4.86 -8.85 4.00
C ALA A 403 -4.80 -9.50 2.61
N SER A 404 -5.95 -9.72 1.97
CA SER A 404 -6.03 -10.46 0.70
C SER A 404 -5.13 -9.89 -0.42
N GLU A 405 -4.94 -8.57 -0.44
CA GLU A 405 -4.19 -7.78 -1.40
C GLU A 405 -2.69 -7.62 -1.06
N THR A 406 -2.21 -8.33 -0.04
CA THR A 406 -0.81 -8.22 0.41
C THR A 406 0.18 -8.49 -0.73
N TYR A 407 0.99 -7.49 -1.05
CA TYR A 407 2.07 -7.55 -2.02
C TYR A 407 3.37 -7.90 -1.30
N VAL A 408 3.83 -9.16 -1.44
CA VAL A 408 4.86 -9.74 -0.55
C VAL A 408 5.94 -10.52 -1.28
N GLY A 409 7.19 -10.30 -0.87
CA GLY A 409 8.35 -11.03 -1.40
C GLY A 409 9.69 -10.45 -0.95
N LEU A 410 10.76 -11.19 -1.23
CA LEU A 410 12.14 -10.78 -0.97
C LEU A 410 12.70 -10.10 -2.23
N VAL A 411 13.01 -8.80 -2.13
CA VAL A 411 13.31 -7.92 -3.28
C VAL A 411 14.73 -7.37 -3.27
N GLU A 412 15.54 -7.80 -2.29
CA GLU A 412 16.89 -7.30 -2.01
C GLU A 412 17.84 -7.41 -3.21
N VAL A 413 17.69 -8.46 -4.02
CA VAL A 413 18.50 -8.66 -5.24
C VAL A 413 18.31 -7.51 -6.25
N GLY A 414 17.13 -6.89 -6.25
CA GLY A 414 16.80 -5.72 -7.07
C GLY A 414 17.55 -4.45 -6.67
N VAL A 415 18.04 -4.37 -5.43
CA VAL A 415 18.88 -3.26 -4.93
C VAL A 415 20.35 -3.66 -4.75
N GLY A 416 20.74 -4.83 -5.25
CA GLY A 416 22.12 -5.29 -5.23
C GLY A 416 22.52 -6.09 -3.98
N LEU A 417 21.55 -6.54 -3.18
CA LEU A 417 21.78 -7.24 -1.92
C LEU A 417 21.13 -8.62 -1.95
N LEU A 418 21.20 -9.35 -0.84
CA LEU A 418 20.38 -10.53 -0.58
C LEU A 418 19.58 -10.32 0.73
N PRO A 419 18.56 -11.11 1.03
CA PRO A 419 17.79 -11.00 2.28
C PRO A 419 18.69 -11.20 3.50
N GLY A 420 18.88 -10.18 4.33
CA GLY A 420 19.88 -10.20 5.41
C GLY A 420 19.31 -10.44 6.81
N GLY A 421 18.00 -10.32 6.98
CA GLY A 421 17.28 -10.45 8.25
C GLY A 421 16.72 -11.84 8.45
N ALA A 422 17.49 -12.90 8.21
CA ALA A 422 17.06 -14.30 8.28
C ALA A 422 16.11 -14.75 7.15
N GLY A 423 15.98 -13.99 6.06
CA GLY A 423 15.05 -14.30 4.98
C GLY A 423 15.37 -15.57 4.20
N ASN A 424 16.66 -15.81 3.86
CA ASN A 424 17.06 -17.04 3.17
C ASN A 424 16.82 -18.25 4.07
N MET A 425 17.26 -18.14 5.34
CA MET A 425 17.14 -19.20 6.33
C MET A 425 15.67 -19.55 6.58
N ASN A 426 14.83 -18.57 6.99
CA ASN A 426 13.46 -18.86 7.38
C ASN A 426 12.61 -19.35 6.21
N MET A 427 12.85 -18.86 5.00
CA MET A 427 12.14 -19.35 3.83
C MET A 427 12.49 -20.82 3.52
N LEU A 428 13.78 -21.18 3.62
CA LEU A 428 14.20 -22.58 3.47
C LEU A 428 13.70 -23.47 4.61
N TRP A 429 13.77 -23.00 5.86
CA TRP A 429 13.28 -23.75 7.02
C TRP A 429 11.78 -24.04 6.91
N ARG A 430 10.98 -23.07 6.46
CA ARG A 430 9.54 -23.26 6.17
C ARG A 430 9.31 -24.28 5.06
N ALA A 431 10.15 -24.30 4.02
CA ALA A 431 10.05 -25.29 2.95
C ALA A 431 10.35 -26.73 3.46
N LEU A 432 11.18 -26.85 4.50
CA LEU A 432 11.60 -28.13 5.08
C LEU A 432 10.81 -28.52 6.35
N GLU A 433 9.99 -27.63 6.93
CA GLU A 433 9.35 -27.83 8.25
C GLU A 433 8.43 -29.06 8.33
N GLY A 434 7.87 -29.46 7.18
CA GLY A 434 7.00 -30.64 7.06
C GLY A 434 7.74 -31.98 7.01
N ILE A 435 9.07 -31.99 6.93
CA ILE A 435 9.87 -33.22 6.90
C ILE A 435 10.02 -33.74 8.34
N PRO A 436 9.69 -35.02 8.62
CA PRO A 436 9.91 -35.61 9.94
C PRO A 436 11.40 -35.66 10.30
N ALA A 437 11.72 -35.38 11.57
CA ALA A 437 13.06 -35.64 12.11
C ALA A 437 13.38 -37.13 11.85
N ASP A 438 14.59 -37.43 11.38
CA ASP A 438 15.06 -38.77 10.95
C ASP A 438 14.69 -39.23 9.52
N THR A 439 14.05 -38.38 8.70
CA THR A 439 13.85 -38.70 7.28
C THR A 439 14.99 -38.14 6.44
N ASP A 440 15.74 -39.02 5.78
CA ASP A 440 16.72 -38.62 4.76
C ASP A 440 15.99 -38.26 3.46
N VAL A 441 16.08 -36.99 3.06
CA VAL A 441 15.40 -36.43 1.88
C VAL A 441 16.42 -35.61 1.10
N ASP A 442 16.38 -35.73 -0.23
CA ASP A 442 17.11 -34.82 -1.10
C ASP A 442 16.60 -33.39 -0.91
N THR A 443 17.45 -32.52 -0.35
CA THR A 443 17.11 -31.13 -0.04
C THR A 443 17.27 -30.20 -1.24
N LEU A 444 17.89 -30.65 -2.34
CA LEU A 444 18.17 -29.84 -3.51
C LEU A 444 16.92 -29.27 -4.20
N PRO A 445 15.78 -29.99 -4.34
CA PRO A 445 14.56 -29.41 -4.92
C PRO A 445 13.98 -28.26 -4.09
N PHE A 446 14.05 -28.36 -2.76
CA PHE A 446 13.58 -27.31 -1.85
C PHE A 446 14.49 -26.08 -1.92
N VAL A 447 15.80 -26.31 -1.88
CA VAL A 447 16.83 -25.28 -2.07
C VAL A 447 16.66 -24.58 -3.42
N SER A 448 16.45 -25.32 -4.50
CA SER A 448 16.28 -24.77 -5.86
C SER A 448 15.02 -23.92 -5.98
N ARG A 449 13.90 -24.33 -5.37
CA ARG A 449 12.66 -23.52 -5.37
C ARG A 449 12.83 -22.23 -4.57
N THR A 450 13.42 -22.31 -3.38
CA THR A 450 13.73 -21.14 -2.55
C THR A 450 14.69 -20.19 -3.27
N PHE A 451 15.73 -20.74 -3.88
CA PHE A 451 16.69 -20.00 -4.69
C PHE A 451 15.99 -19.25 -5.83
N GLN A 452 15.14 -19.91 -6.61
CA GLN A 452 14.42 -19.27 -7.72
C GLN A 452 13.56 -18.10 -7.26
N ASN A 453 12.83 -18.26 -6.15
CA ASN A 453 12.01 -17.19 -5.61
C ASN A 453 12.83 -15.97 -5.19
N ILE A 454 13.98 -16.18 -4.53
CA ILE A 454 14.86 -15.10 -4.06
C ILE A 454 15.66 -14.48 -5.22
N ALA A 455 16.38 -15.30 -5.98
CA ALA A 455 17.28 -14.84 -7.05
C ALA A 455 16.53 -14.15 -8.21
N MET A 456 15.26 -14.51 -8.45
CA MET A 456 14.41 -13.84 -9.44
C MET A 456 13.57 -12.71 -8.85
N ALA A 457 13.69 -12.40 -7.55
CA ALA A 457 12.88 -11.40 -6.85
C ALA A 457 11.37 -11.59 -7.08
N ARG A 458 10.86 -12.83 -6.97
CA ARG A 458 9.43 -13.08 -7.21
C ARG A 458 8.61 -12.40 -6.13
N VAL A 459 7.59 -11.66 -6.54
CA VAL A 459 6.67 -11.00 -5.61
C VAL A 459 5.27 -11.53 -5.84
N ALA A 460 4.61 -11.95 -4.77
CA ALA A 460 3.20 -12.31 -4.82
C ALA A 460 2.35 -11.03 -4.77
N THR A 461 1.35 -10.97 -5.63
CA THR A 461 0.41 -9.85 -5.78
C THR A 461 -0.85 -9.97 -4.91
N GLY A 462 -0.90 -11.01 -4.08
CA GLY A 462 -1.93 -11.23 -3.08
C GLY A 462 -1.61 -12.43 -2.20
N ALA A 463 -2.33 -12.57 -1.09
CA ALA A 463 -2.07 -13.61 -0.10
C ALA A 463 -2.29 -15.05 -0.62
N GLY A 464 -3.16 -15.23 -1.62
CA GLY A 464 -3.36 -16.51 -2.30
C GLY A 464 -2.11 -16.97 -3.05
N GLU A 465 -1.57 -16.10 -3.91
CA GLU A 465 -0.33 -16.36 -4.66
C GLU A 465 0.88 -16.51 -3.71
N ALA A 466 0.90 -15.77 -2.59
CA ALA A 466 1.94 -15.90 -1.57
C ALA A 466 1.99 -17.32 -0.97
N ARG A 467 0.85 -18.00 -0.80
CA ARG A 467 0.83 -19.42 -0.40
C ARG A 467 1.38 -20.33 -1.50
N GLU A 468 1.07 -20.06 -2.77
CA GLU A 468 1.61 -20.84 -3.90
C GLU A 468 3.13 -20.70 -4.02
N PHE A 469 3.67 -19.52 -3.72
CA PHE A 469 5.11 -19.29 -3.73
C PHE A 469 5.80 -19.88 -2.49
N GLY A 470 5.05 -20.29 -1.47
CA GLY A 470 5.57 -20.78 -0.20
C GLY A 470 6.03 -19.68 0.75
N TYR A 471 5.59 -18.44 0.51
CA TYR A 471 5.84 -17.30 1.40
C TYR A 471 4.97 -17.39 2.66
N PHE A 472 3.71 -17.77 2.47
CA PHE A 472 2.77 -18.05 3.55
C PHE A 472 2.54 -19.55 3.68
N ARG A 473 2.38 -20.02 4.92
CA ARG A 473 2.02 -21.40 5.22
C ARG A 473 0.58 -21.67 4.80
N LYS A 474 0.25 -22.96 4.64
CA LYS A 474 -1.12 -23.38 4.30
C LYS A 474 -2.15 -22.99 5.35
N ASN A 475 -1.74 -22.94 6.62
CA ASN A 475 -2.60 -22.61 7.75
C ASN A 475 -2.64 -21.11 8.05
N ASP A 476 -1.75 -20.26 7.51
CA ASP A 476 -1.81 -18.80 7.70
C ASP A 476 -3.16 -18.24 7.25
N GLY A 477 -3.66 -17.20 7.90
CA GLY A 477 -4.98 -16.61 7.65
C GLY A 477 -4.97 -15.56 6.55
N ILE A 478 -6.15 -15.37 5.94
CA ILE A 478 -6.38 -14.31 4.95
C ILE A 478 -7.63 -13.53 5.37
N SER A 479 -7.46 -12.23 5.60
CA SER A 479 -8.55 -11.27 5.81
C SER A 479 -8.94 -10.67 4.46
N PHE A 480 -10.19 -10.91 4.04
CA PHE A 480 -10.72 -10.32 2.79
C PHE A 480 -11.05 -8.83 2.95
N ASP A 481 -11.46 -8.42 4.15
CA ASP A 481 -11.66 -7.01 4.46
C ASP A 481 -10.48 -6.52 5.29
N LYS A 482 -9.68 -5.59 4.76
CA LYS A 482 -8.54 -5.00 5.46
C LYS A 482 -8.96 -4.37 6.79
N ALA A 483 -10.20 -3.84 6.89
CA ALA A 483 -10.71 -3.29 8.13
C ALA A 483 -10.76 -4.31 9.28
N ARG A 484 -10.88 -5.61 8.96
CA ARG A 484 -10.92 -6.70 9.96
C ARG A 484 -9.56 -7.27 10.32
N LEU A 485 -8.50 -6.83 9.63
CA LEU A 485 -7.18 -7.44 9.72
C LEU A 485 -6.66 -7.50 11.16
N LEU A 486 -6.71 -6.38 11.89
CA LEU A 486 -6.23 -6.31 13.27
C LEU A 486 -7.06 -7.21 14.19
N THR A 487 -8.39 -7.17 14.08
CA THR A 487 -9.29 -8.03 14.88
C THR A 487 -9.03 -9.50 14.64
N GLU A 488 -8.91 -9.91 13.37
CA GLU A 488 -8.67 -11.30 13.00
C GLU A 488 -7.27 -11.76 13.42
N ALA A 489 -6.26 -10.90 13.33
CA ALA A 489 -4.91 -11.18 13.81
C ALA A 489 -4.86 -11.34 15.33
N LYS A 490 -5.54 -10.46 16.07
CA LYS A 490 -5.71 -10.56 17.53
C LYS A 490 -6.45 -11.84 17.91
N GLY A 491 -7.57 -12.14 17.25
CA GLY A 491 -8.33 -13.37 17.47
C GLY A 491 -7.50 -14.63 17.22
N ARG A 492 -6.61 -14.59 16.23
CA ARG A 492 -5.66 -15.66 15.95
C ARG A 492 -4.63 -15.83 17.08
N ALA A 493 -4.04 -14.75 17.57
CA ALA A 493 -3.10 -14.79 18.69
C ALA A 493 -3.77 -15.37 19.96
N ILE A 494 -5.00 -14.93 20.26
CA ILE A 494 -5.82 -15.47 21.35
C ILE A 494 -6.03 -16.98 21.16
N GLY A 495 -6.49 -17.40 19.98
CA GLY A 495 -6.74 -18.81 19.69
C GLY A 495 -5.50 -19.69 19.82
N MET A 496 -4.34 -19.20 19.39
CA MET A 496 -3.05 -19.91 19.58
C MET A 496 -2.69 -20.01 21.06
N ALA A 497 -2.84 -18.93 21.83
CA ALA A 497 -2.56 -18.94 23.26
C ALA A 497 -3.51 -19.87 24.03
N GLU A 498 -4.78 -19.93 23.65
CA GLU A 498 -5.79 -20.82 24.25
C GLU A 498 -5.58 -22.29 23.92
N ALA A 499 -5.03 -22.57 22.74
CA ALA A 499 -4.68 -23.92 22.33
C ALA A 499 -3.43 -24.48 23.04
N GLY A 500 -2.81 -23.73 23.95
CA GLY A 500 -1.59 -24.13 24.65
C GLY A 500 -0.36 -24.05 23.75
N TYR A 501 -0.16 -22.90 23.10
CA TYR A 501 1.00 -22.62 22.27
C TYR A 501 2.33 -22.99 22.95
N HIS A 502 3.25 -23.54 22.16
CA HIS A 502 4.64 -23.76 22.53
C HIS A 502 5.53 -23.31 21.36
N PRO A 503 6.70 -22.70 21.64
CA PRO A 503 7.63 -22.32 20.59
C PRO A 503 8.07 -23.51 19.73
N PRO A 504 8.36 -23.29 18.44
CA PRO A 504 8.89 -24.34 17.58
C PRO A 504 10.23 -24.86 18.12
N VAL A 505 10.50 -26.14 17.88
CA VAL A 505 11.81 -26.73 18.19
C VAL A 505 12.82 -26.30 17.14
N ARG A 506 14.01 -25.87 17.59
CA ARG A 506 15.13 -25.56 16.69
C ARG A 506 15.49 -26.79 15.86
N ARG A 507 15.63 -26.60 14.55
CA ARG A 507 16.00 -27.66 13.60
C ARG A 507 17.31 -27.37 12.92
N SER A 508 17.97 -28.45 12.51
CA SER A 508 19.16 -28.47 11.67
C SER A 508 18.89 -29.40 10.48
N TYR A 509 19.48 -29.09 9.33
CA TYR A 509 19.27 -29.86 8.10
C TYR A 509 20.60 -30.12 7.41
N ARG A 510 20.77 -31.30 6.83
CA ARG A 510 21.86 -31.54 5.87
C ARG A 510 21.47 -30.92 4.53
N LEU A 511 22.26 -29.96 4.07
CA LEU A 511 22.01 -29.19 2.86
C LEU A 511 22.88 -29.69 1.70
N PRO A 512 22.61 -29.31 0.44
CA PRO A 512 23.31 -29.88 -0.72
C PRO A 512 24.81 -29.56 -0.80
N GLY A 513 25.30 -28.56 -0.06
CA GLY A 513 26.69 -28.14 -0.08
C GLY A 513 27.22 -27.77 -1.47
N GLU A 514 28.48 -28.09 -1.73
CA GLU A 514 29.17 -27.82 -3.00
C GLU A 514 28.44 -28.36 -4.24
N SER A 515 27.84 -29.55 -4.14
CA SER A 515 27.12 -30.17 -5.26
C SER A 515 25.88 -29.38 -5.69
N GLY A 516 25.12 -28.86 -4.72
CA GLY A 516 23.98 -28.00 -5.00
C GLY A 516 24.40 -26.63 -5.49
N MET A 517 25.49 -26.07 -4.96
CA MET A 517 26.06 -24.81 -5.47
C MET A 517 26.43 -24.94 -6.94
N ALA A 518 27.12 -26.01 -7.34
CA ALA A 518 27.46 -26.25 -8.75
C ALA A 518 26.22 -26.38 -9.64
N THR A 519 25.16 -27.04 -9.14
CA THR A 519 23.90 -27.17 -9.87
C THR A 519 23.22 -25.82 -10.10
N LEU A 520 23.16 -24.98 -9.06
CA LEU A 520 22.58 -23.63 -9.15
C LEU A 520 23.45 -22.70 -10.00
N ASP A 521 24.77 -22.83 -9.93
CA ASP A 521 25.71 -22.08 -10.78
C ASP A 521 25.47 -22.35 -12.27
N MET A 522 25.21 -23.61 -12.66
CA MET A 522 24.85 -23.92 -14.05
C MET A 522 23.57 -23.19 -14.50
N MET A 523 22.59 -23.03 -13.60
CA MET A 523 21.37 -22.27 -13.89
C MET A 523 21.66 -20.77 -14.04
N ILE A 524 22.51 -20.23 -13.16
CA ILE A 524 22.94 -18.82 -13.18
C ILE A 524 23.69 -18.52 -14.49
N ASP A 525 24.66 -19.37 -14.84
CA ASP A 525 25.47 -19.21 -16.04
C ASP A 525 24.59 -19.27 -17.30
N SER A 526 23.57 -20.13 -17.31
CA SER A 526 22.59 -20.21 -18.41
C SER A 526 21.79 -18.90 -18.56
N LEU A 527 21.34 -18.31 -17.46
CA LEU A 527 20.63 -17.02 -17.48
C LEU A 527 21.53 -15.88 -17.94
N GLN A 528 22.79 -15.87 -17.51
CA GLN A 528 23.77 -14.88 -17.91
C GLN A 528 24.12 -15.00 -19.41
N ALA A 529 24.40 -16.21 -19.88
CA ALA A 529 24.67 -16.48 -21.29
C ALA A 529 23.48 -16.13 -22.20
N GLY A 530 22.25 -16.32 -21.70
CA GLY A 530 21.02 -15.93 -22.39
C GLY A 530 20.68 -14.43 -22.34
N GLY A 531 21.47 -13.60 -21.63
CA GLY A 531 21.20 -12.17 -21.47
C GLY A 531 20.05 -11.82 -20.53
N TYR A 532 19.56 -12.79 -19.76
CA TYR A 532 18.49 -12.59 -18.76
C TYR A 532 19.00 -12.08 -17.41
N ALA A 533 20.30 -12.23 -17.14
CA ALA A 533 20.98 -11.79 -15.93
C ALA A 533 22.27 -11.02 -16.26
N SER A 534 22.53 -9.91 -15.57
CA SER A 534 23.84 -9.24 -15.65
C SER A 534 24.91 -10.03 -14.90
N ALA A 535 26.19 -9.68 -15.10
CA ALA A 535 27.28 -10.25 -14.31
C ALA A 535 27.12 -9.97 -12.80
N HIS A 536 26.49 -8.86 -12.43
CA HIS A 536 26.21 -8.53 -11.04
C HIS A 536 25.01 -9.28 -10.48
N ASP A 537 23.97 -9.51 -11.31
CA ASP A 537 22.88 -10.41 -10.94
C ASP A 537 23.41 -11.83 -10.64
N ALA A 538 24.34 -12.31 -11.48
CA ALA A 538 25.00 -13.60 -11.27
C ALA A 538 25.79 -13.63 -9.95
N LEU A 539 26.58 -12.59 -9.64
CA LEU A 539 27.33 -12.51 -8.39
C LEU A 539 26.41 -12.63 -7.16
N ILE A 540 25.31 -11.87 -7.14
CA ILE A 540 24.33 -11.90 -6.05
C ILE A 540 23.68 -13.28 -5.96
N ALA A 541 23.27 -13.86 -7.10
CA ALA A 541 22.67 -15.19 -7.14
C ALA A 541 23.62 -16.26 -6.60
N ARG A 542 24.92 -16.23 -6.93
CA ARG A 542 25.89 -17.19 -6.36
C ARG A 542 26.03 -17.05 -4.84
N LYS A 543 25.90 -15.84 -4.29
CA LYS A 543 25.86 -15.61 -2.84
C LYS A 543 24.60 -16.22 -2.22
N VAL A 544 23.43 -16.04 -2.85
CA VAL A 544 22.18 -16.69 -2.41
C VAL A 544 22.32 -18.22 -2.45
N ALA A 545 22.89 -18.78 -3.52
CA ALA A 545 23.13 -20.22 -3.64
C ALA A 545 24.07 -20.74 -2.54
N MET A 546 25.15 -20.01 -2.24
CA MET A 546 26.07 -20.36 -1.16
C MET A 546 25.36 -20.43 0.20
N VAL A 547 24.53 -19.44 0.52
CA VAL A 547 23.76 -19.42 1.77
C VAL A 547 22.79 -20.59 1.82
N LEU A 548 21.95 -20.77 0.79
CA LEU A 548 20.90 -21.81 0.78
C LEU A 548 21.44 -23.24 0.75
N CYS A 549 22.66 -23.44 0.24
CA CYS A 549 23.33 -24.74 0.26
C CYS A 549 24.06 -25.03 1.59
N GLY A 550 24.05 -24.11 2.56
CA GLY A 550 24.77 -24.25 3.83
C GLY A 550 26.29 -24.08 3.69
N GLY A 551 26.73 -23.34 2.67
CA GLY A 551 28.14 -23.25 2.29
C GLY A 551 28.70 -24.54 1.70
N PRO A 552 30.01 -24.60 1.39
CA PRO A 552 30.63 -25.78 0.77
C PRO A 552 30.48 -27.05 1.60
N SER A 553 30.49 -26.93 2.93
CA SER A 553 30.38 -28.07 3.86
C SER A 553 28.94 -28.46 4.21
N GLY A 554 27.92 -27.86 3.58
CA GLY A 554 26.51 -28.09 3.94
C GLY A 554 26.05 -29.55 3.87
N ALA A 555 26.72 -30.37 3.04
CA ALA A 555 26.45 -31.80 2.92
C ALA A 555 27.20 -32.67 3.95
N ALA A 556 28.25 -32.13 4.58
CA ALA A 556 29.12 -32.89 5.47
C ALA A 556 28.52 -33.10 6.86
N HIS A 557 27.66 -32.19 7.31
CA HIS A 557 27.01 -32.22 8.63
C HIS A 557 25.64 -31.56 8.55
N GLU A 558 24.86 -31.64 9.62
CA GLU A 558 23.64 -30.83 9.72
C GLU A 558 24.03 -29.37 9.93
N VAL A 559 23.37 -28.47 9.20
CA VAL A 559 23.58 -27.02 9.27
C VAL A 559 22.53 -26.43 10.20
N THR A 560 22.98 -25.71 11.22
CA THR A 560 22.10 -25.05 12.18
C THR A 560 21.61 -23.70 11.65
N GLU A 561 20.55 -23.17 12.25
CA GLU A 561 20.08 -21.82 11.94
C GLU A 561 21.18 -20.77 12.17
N GLU A 562 21.96 -20.88 13.25
CA GLU A 562 23.07 -19.94 13.53
C GLU A 562 24.13 -19.95 12.42
N GLN A 563 24.48 -21.13 11.91
CA GLN A 563 25.41 -21.24 10.78
C GLN A 563 24.85 -20.61 9.51
N MET A 564 23.54 -20.77 9.26
CA MET A 564 22.87 -20.11 8.13
C MET A 564 22.85 -18.59 8.29
N LEU A 565 22.56 -18.09 9.49
CA LEU A 565 22.51 -16.65 9.78
C LEU A 565 23.88 -15.99 9.62
N GLU A 566 24.97 -16.66 10.02
CA GLU A 566 26.33 -16.17 9.77
C GLU A 566 26.65 -16.11 8.27
N LEU A 567 26.36 -17.19 7.51
CA LEU A 567 26.57 -17.20 6.06
C LEU A 567 25.79 -16.07 5.37
N GLU A 568 24.53 -15.89 5.76
CA GLU A 568 23.66 -14.84 5.24
C GLU A 568 24.22 -13.44 5.54
N ARG A 569 24.64 -13.21 6.78
CA ARG A 569 25.22 -11.94 7.22
C ARG A 569 26.52 -11.64 6.49
N GLU A 570 27.45 -12.59 6.42
CA GLU A 570 28.70 -12.40 5.67
C GLU A 570 28.46 -12.09 4.19
N ALA A 571 27.51 -12.81 3.58
CA ALA A 571 27.16 -12.59 2.19
C ALA A 571 26.50 -11.20 1.98
N PHE A 572 25.63 -10.76 2.90
CA PHE A 572 25.04 -9.42 2.89
C PHE A 572 26.10 -8.33 3.01
N ILE A 573 26.98 -8.41 4.01
CA ILE A 573 28.04 -7.42 4.25
C ILE A 573 29.02 -7.36 3.08
N SER A 574 29.37 -8.52 2.50
CA SER A 574 30.17 -8.61 1.28
C SER A 574 29.53 -7.85 0.12
N LEU A 575 28.22 -8.01 -0.09
CA LEU A 575 27.50 -7.30 -1.16
C LEU A 575 27.39 -5.79 -0.90
N CYS A 576 27.31 -5.34 0.35
CA CYS A 576 27.39 -3.91 0.67
C CYS A 576 28.74 -3.29 0.23
N GLY A 577 29.81 -4.09 0.19
CA GLY A 577 31.13 -3.68 -0.30
C GLY A 577 31.23 -3.53 -1.82
N GLU A 578 30.28 -4.08 -2.58
CA GLU A 578 30.34 -4.06 -4.04
C GLU A 578 29.92 -2.69 -4.62
N PRO A 579 30.75 -2.06 -5.48
CA PRO A 579 30.41 -0.76 -6.09
C PRO A 579 29.08 -0.78 -6.83
N LYS A 580 28.81 -1.85 -7.60
CA LYS A 580 27.55 -2.01 -8.35
C LYS A 580 26.33 -2.14 -7.46
N SER A 581 26.47 -2.75 -6.27
CA SER A 581 25.39 -2.79 -5.28
C SER A 581 25.10 -1.41 -4.73
N GLN A 582 26.14 -0.63 -4.40
CA GLN A 582 25.97 0.76 -3.95
C GLN A 582 25.32 1.64 -5.03
N GLU A 583 25.66 1.46 -6.30
CA GLU A 583 25.00 2.13 -7.43
C GLU A 583 23.51 1.76 -7.53
N ARG A 584 23.16 0.47 -7.39
CA ARG A 584 21.76 0.01 -7.40
C ARG A 584 20.96 0.63 -6.25
N MET A 585 21.52 0.65 -5.04
CA MET A 585 20.89 1.29 -3.88
C MET A 585 20.64 2.79 -4.12
N GLN A 586 21.65 3.52 -4.61
CA GLN A 586 21.52 4.94 -4.94
C GLN A 586 20.51 5.21 -6.04
N HIS A 587 20.48 4.38 -7.09
CA HIS A 587 19.51 4.50 -8.18
C HIS A 587 18.08 4.27 -7.69
N MET A 588 17.87 3.28 -6.83
CA MET A 588 16.56 3.03 -6.22
C MET A 588 16.12 4.23 -5.38
N LEU A 589 16.99 4.77 -4.52
CA LEU A 589 16.67 5.93 -3.67
C LEU A 589 16.35 7.20 -4.47
N THR A 590 16.95 7.38 -5.64
CA THR A 590 16.78 8.58 -6.48
C THR A 590 15.63 8.46 -7.48
N THR A 591 15.37 7.26 -7.99
CA THR A 591 14.42 7.06 -9.10
C THR A 591 13.19 6.22 -8.73
N ASN A 592 13.20 5.56 -7.56
CA ASN A 592 12.26 4.52 -7.16
C ASN A 592 12.15 3.38 -8.19
N LYS A 593 13.23 3.09 -8.92
CA LYS A 593 13.31 2.01 -9.89
C LYS A 593 14.57 1.17 -9.67
N PRO A 594 14.52 -0.15 -9.91
CA PRO A 594 15.71 -1.00 -9.92
C PRO A 594 16.67 -0.59 -11.04
N LEU A 595 17.98 -0.71 -10.77
CA LEU A 595 19.04 -0.61 -11.77
C LEU A 595 19.59 -2.01 -12.07
N ARG A 596 19.70 -2.37 -13.35
CA ARG A 596 20.41 -3.58 -13.80
C ARG A 596 21.71 -3.18 -14.49
N ASN A 597 22.79 -3.11 -13.71
CA ASN A 597 24.18 -2.85 -14.13
C ASN A 597 25.06 -4.11 -14.05
#